data_AF-A0A0C3FRF4-F1
#
_entry.id   AF-A0A0C3FRF4-F1
#
_cell.length_a   1.000
_cell.length_b   1.000
_cell.length_c   1.000
_cell.angle_alpha   90.00
_cell.angle_beta   90.00
_cell.angle_gamma   90.00
#
_symmetry.space_group_name_H-M   'P 1'
#
loop_
_entity.id
_entity.type
_entity.pdbx_description
1 polymer ?
#
loop_
_entity_poly.entity_id
_entity_poly.type
_entity_poly.pdbx_seq_one_letter_code
_entity_poly.pdbx_strand_id
1 'polypeptide(L)'
;MASTSHSRSLLERISSDPSDPWAYDHCAAEETFQPRPRRPKRKQEPEIDSEYLYTPWIDAMKVKGDESKNQRLHDEIVAYMAYVQPTSQEETTRRQVYDFIKKTVKGRFHRSEMSLFGSVAHDLCLPDGDLDVVIRLPGVDDQNDKKRVLFQLASALTTSGVTKEAQVKHFARVPVVTFQTVPNLGSLNFDLGINNTDGFAAVETISSYLRKMPALRPLVLVLKSFLKQRKLNSAATSGLSSYAVTCMAISFLQLNPANRPSESIDKALESGSLGTILMDFLHYYGTTFPYDDSYISVNQGKLLPKESADWINDNGRRDRLVIQCLVDPENDVGKSAGKIEQIKVAFREVHETLSNFTYTTTSTNILGSTNIVRITQKTIDQRAHISDIVDSGKLLALPPAPVREEHRLPRSYSNNGHSQKSNQYRPRRDDSYHSERDSLRHGSSGSGSGHGDRYHPANKRRRY
;
A
#
# COMPACT_ATOMS: atom_id res chain seq x y z
N MET A 1 -16.34 11.51 67.83
CA MET A 1 -14.88 11.74 67.84
C MET A 1 -14.20 10.42 67.53
N ALA A 2 -13.62 10.27 66.34
CA ALA A 2 -12.79 9.12 66.02
C ALA A 2 -11.63 9.59 65.14
N SER A 3 -10.46 9.51 65.75
CA SER A 3 -9.15 9.99 65.31
C SER A 3 -8.55 9.08 64.25
N THR A 4 -7.88 9.72 63.30
CA THR A 4 -6.92 9.19 62.33
C THR A 4 -5.95 8.16 62.90
N SER A 5 -5.69 7.08 62.16
CA SER A 5 -4.53 6.19 62.33
C SER A 5 -3.79 6.09 61.00
N HIS A 6 -2.63 6.76 60.94
CA HIS A 6 -1.67 6.68 59.84
C HIS A 6 -0.77 5.46 60.05
N SER A 7 -0.70 4.57 59.07
CA SER A 7 0.30 3.52 58.96
C SER A 7 1.65 4.13 58.55
N ARG A 8 2.61 4.16 59.49
CA ARG A 8 4.00 4.59 59.27
C ARG A 8 4.73 3.68 58.28
N SER A 9 5.57 4.28 57.43
CA SER A 9 6.35 3.59 56.41
C SER A 9 7.55 2.86 57.02
N LEU A 10 8.06 1.86 56.30
CA LEU A 10 9.10 0.91 56.72
C LEU A 10 10.45 1.57 57.06
N LEU A 11 10.65 2.85 56.69
CA LEU A 11 11.86 3.64 56.93
C LEU A 11 11.95 4.26 58.33
N GLU A 12 10.84 4.34 59.08
CA GLU A 12 10.83 4.84 60.46
C GLU A 12 11.11 3.74 61.52
N ARG A 13 11.48 2.52 61.10
CA ARG A 13 11.78 1.39 62.00
C ARG A 13 13.28 1.13 62.22
N ILE A 14 14.16 1.93 61.64
CA ILE A 14 15.61 1.80 61.86
C ILE A 14 16.02 2.92 62.82
N SER A 15 15.79 2.66 64.12
CA SER A 15 16.38 3.44 65.21
C SER A 15 17.86 3.10 65.29
N SER A 16 18.67 4.16 65.28
CA SER A 16 20.09 4.22 65.61
C SER A 16 20.45 3.46 66.88
N ASP A 17 21.27 2.41 66.72
CA ASP A 17 22.02 1.77 67.79
C ASP A 17 23.26 2.64 68.11
N PRO A 18 23.48 3.11 69.35
CA PRO A 18 24.60 3.99 69.69
C PRO A 18 25.98 3.31 69.77
N SER A 19 26.12 2.08 69.25
CA SER A 19 27.30 1.24 69.45
C SER A 19 27.99 0.73 68.17
N ASP A 20 27.84 1.41 67.03
CA ASP A 20 28.55 1.07 65.79
C ASP A 20 29.92 1.79 65.70
N PRO A 21 31.06 1.07 65.62
CA PRO A 21 32.40 1.66 65.52
C PRO A 21 32.72 2.32 64.15
N TRP A 22 31.77 2.38 63.22
CA TRP A 22 31.97 2.88 61.85
C TRP A 22 31.35 4.25 61.58
N ALA A 23 31.08 5.07 62.61
CA ALA A 23 30.65 6.45 62.43
C ALA A 23 31.78 7.32 61.86
N TYR A 24 31.91 7.34 60.53
CA TYR A 24 32.81 8.22 59.79
C TYR A 24 32.21 9.62 59.62
N ASP A 25 33.07 10.62 59.83
CA ASP A 25 32.87 12.06 59.73
C ASP A 25 32.02 12.51 58.52
N HIS A 26 30.91 13.21 58.77
CA HIS A 26 30.17 13.95 57.75
C HIS A 26 30.88 15.27 57.45
N CYS A 27 31.86 15.23 56.55
CA CYS A 27 32.36 16.41 55.86
C CYS A 27 32.61 16.07 54.39
N ALA A 28 31.54 15.94 53.61
CA ALA A 28 31.60 15.80 52.16
C ALA A 28 30.64 16.81 51.53
N ALA A 29 31.21 17.65 50.67
CA ALA A 29 30.54 18.71 49.94
C ALA A 29 29.30 18.22 49.19
N GLU A 30 28.22 18.98 49.27
CA GLU A 30 27.04 18.83 48.42
C GLU A 30 27.41 19.12 46.97
N GLU A 31 27.84 18.10 46.22
CA GLU A 31 27.84 18.18 44.76
C GLU A 31 26.39 18.06 44.28
N THR A 32 25.78 19.22 43.99
CA THR A 32 24.52 19.29 43.25
C THR A 32 24.67 18.56 41.90
N PHE A 33 24.04 17.40 41.75
CA PHE A 33 23.95 16.69 40.48
C PHE A 33 23.11 17.53 39.49
N GLN A 34 23.79 18.32 38.66
CA GLN A 34 23.16 18.93 37.49
C GLN A 34 23.23 17.94 36.32
N PRO A 35 22.09 17.48 35.76
CA PRO A 35 22.12 16.63 34.59
C PRO A 35 22.77 17.40 33.44
N ARG A 36 23.91 16.90 32.95
CA ARG A 36 24.59 17.49 31.79
C ARG A 36 23.59 17.58 30.63
N PRO A 37 23.50 18.73 29.92
CA PRO A 37 22.64 18.81 28.75
C PRO A 37 23.08 17.73 27.77
N ARG A 38 22.16 16.82 27.43
CA ARG A 38 22.40 15.83 26.38
C ARG A 38 22.81 16.62 25.13
N ARG A 39 24.03 16.42 24.64
CA ARG A 39 24.43 16.93 23.32
C ARG A 39 23.31 16.55 22.36
N PRO A 40 22.73 17.51 21.60
CA PRO A 40 21.72 17.16 20.62
C PRO A 40 22.33 16.09 19.71
N LYS A 41 21.70 14.91 19.64
CA LYS A 41 22.06 13.93 18.63
C LYS A 41 21.95 14.68 17.30
N ARG A 42 23.08 14.86 16.61
CA ARG A 42 23.10 15.40 15.25
C ARG A 42 22.06 14.60 14.48
N LYS A 43 20.97 15.24 14.06
CA LYS A 43 19.89 14.58 13.30
C LYS A 43 20.57 14.10 12.02
N GLN A 44 20.92 12.82 11.97
CA GLN A 44 21.48 12.19 10.78
C GLN A 44 20.38 12.15 9.73
N GLU A 45 20.73 12.43 8.47
CA GLU A 45 19.85 12.23 7.33
C GLU A 45 19.24 10.82 7.43
N PRO A 46 17.95 10.63 7.10
CA PRO A 46 17.43 9.28 6.91
C PRO A 46 18.30 8.58 5.85
N GLU A 47 19.03 7.55 6.29
CA GLU A 47 19.99 6.82 5.48
C GLU A 47 19.32 6.34 4.18
N ILE A 48 19.84 6.80 3.05
CA ILE A 48 19.41 6.33 1.74
C ILE A 48 19.82 4.86 1.63
N ASP A 49 18.90 4.04 1.17
CA ASP A 49 19.19 2.64 0.93
C ASP A 49 20.30 2.49 -0.12
N SER A 50 21.38 1.80 0.26
CA SER A 50 22.58 1.61 -0.55
C SER A 50 22.32 0.94 -1.89
N GLU A 51 21.17 0.28 -2.08
CA GLU A 51 20.78 -0.31 -3.37
C GLU A 51 20.42 0.74 -4.44
N TYR A 52 20.09 1.97 -4.06
CA TYR A 52 19.65 3.03 -4.96
C TYR A 52 20.82 3.78 -5.57
N LEU A 53 21.34 3.26 -6.69
CA LEU A 53 22.58 3.74 -7.32
C LEU A 53 22.41 4.20 -8.77
N TYR A 54 21.37 3.75 -9.46
CA TYR A 54 21.30 3.86 -10.92
C TYR A 54 20.36 4.96 -11.41
N THR A 55 20.71 5.55 -12.55
CA THR A 55 19.92 6.59 -13.25
C THR A 55 19.90 6.33 -14.76
N PRO A 56 19.29 5.23 -15.22
CA PRO A 56 19.36 4.80 -16.63
C PRO A 56 18.71 5.76 -17.62
N TRP A 57 17.82 6.66 -17.17
CA TRP A 57 17.24 7.68 -18.06
C TRP A 57 18.28 8.68 -18.57
N ILE A 58 19.42 8.83 -17.89
CA ILE A 58 20.50 9.73 -18.31
C ILE A 58 21.11 9.29 -19.64
N ASP A 59 21.21 7.99 -19.91
CA ASP A 59 21.80 7.46 -21.14
C ASP A 59 20.99 7.86 -22.38
N ALA A 60 19.69 8.11 -22.22
CA ALA A 60 18.80 8.58 -23.28
C ALA A 60 18.84 10.11 -23.46
N MET A 61 19.45 10.86 -22.53
CA MET A 61 19.48 12.32 -22.56
C MET A 61 20.65 12.86 -23.37
N LYS A 62 20.36 13.84 -24.24
CA LYS A 62 21.39 14.62 -24.92
C LYS A 62 21.77 15.83 -24.08
N VAL A 63 23.05 16.14 -23.99
CA VAL A 63 23.51 17.38 -23.35
C VAL A 63 23.35 18.53 -24.35
N LYS A 64 22.62 19.58 -23.95
CA LYS A 64 22.48 20.83 -24.71
C LYS A 64 23.49 21.84 -24.15
N GLY A 65 24.25 22.50 -25.03
CA GLY A 65 25.39 23.33 -24.64
C GLY A 65 25.08 24.60 -23.84
N ASP A 66 23.85 25.12 -23.93
CA ASP A 66 23.44 26.43 -23.37
C ASP A 66 22.24 26.32 -22.40
N GLU A 67 22.07 25.17 -21.77
CA GLU A 67 20.91 24.88 -20.91
C GLU A 67 21.07 25.43 -19.48
N SER A 68 20.02 26.04 -18.93
CA SER A 68 20.01 26.47 -17.53
C SER A 68 19.86 25.27 -16.57
N LYS A 69 20.32 25.39 -15.32
CA LYS A 69 20.15 24.34 -14.28
C LYS A 69 18.69 23.90 -14.13
N ASN A 70 17.75 24.85 -14.14
CA ASN A 70 16.32 24.56 -13.97
C ASN A 70 15.75 23.84 -15.18
N GLN A 71 16.16 24.23 -16.39
CA GLN A 71 15.77 23.54 -17.62
C GLN A 71 16.36 22.12 -17.66
N ARG A 72 17.62 21.94 -17.26
CA ARG A 72 18.24 20.61 -17.17
C ARG A 72 17.48 19.70 -16.20
N LEU A 73 17.15 20.23 -15.02
CA LEU A 73 16.37 19.51 -14.02
C LEU A 73 14.97 19.15 -14.55
N HIS A 74 14.34 20.05 -15.31
CA HIS A 74 13.08 19.77 -15.99
C HIS A 74 13.23 18.61 -16.99
N ASP A 75 14.20 18.70 -17.91
CA ASP A 75 14.46 17.68 -18.92
C ASP A 75 14.74 16.31 -18.26
N GLU A 76 15.45 16.31 -17.13
CA GLU A 76 15.74 15.08 -16.36
C GLU A 76 14.50 14.50 -15.69
N ILE A 77 13.61 15.33 -15.13
CA ILE A 77 12.31 14.88 -14.58
C ILE A 77 11.45 14.26 -15.70
N VAL A 78 11.44 14.85 -16.89
CA VAL A 78 10.71 14.33 -18.05
C VAL A 78 11.30 12.97 -18.48
N ALA A 79 12.62 12.87 -18.58
CA ALA A 79 13.31 11.62 -18.93
C ALA A 79 13.06 10.52 -17.89
N TYR A 80 13.13 10.87 -16.60
CA TYR A 80 12.78 9.97 -15.51
C TYR A 80 11.33 9.49 -15.60
N MET A 81 10.39 10.41 -15.84
CA MET A 81 8.96 10.08 -16.00
C MET A 81 8.74 9.08 -17.14
N ALA A 82 9.36 9.33 -18.30
CA ALA A 82 9.28 8.42 -19.43
C ALA A 82 9.87 7.03 -19.10
N TYR A 83 10.97 6.98 -18.34
CA TYR A 83 11.59 5.73 -17.92
C TYR A 83 10.71 4.92 -16.97
N VAL A 84 10.03 5.55 -16.01
CA VAL A 84 9.22 4.84 -15.00
C VAL A 84 7.83 4.46 -15.47
N GLN A 85 7.38 4.98 -16.60
CA GLN A 85 6.13 4.53 -17.20
C GLN A 85 6.21 3.02 -17.50
N PRO A 86 5.10 2.28 -17.29
CA PRO A 86 5.03 0.88 -17.67
C PRO A 86 5.30 0.71 -19.17
N THR A 87 6.13 -0.26 -19.54
CA THR A 87 6.28 -0.65 -20.94
C THR A 87 5.09 -1.48 -21.41
N SER A 88 4.88 -1.61 -22.71
CA SER A 88 3.82 -2.46 -23.27
C SER A 88 3.89 -3.93 -22.78
N GLN A 89 5.11 -4.44 -22.58
CA GLN A 89 5.34 -5.77 -22.00
C GLN A 89 4.92 -5.83 -20.53
N GLU A 90 5.24 -4.81 -19.73
CA GLU A 90 4.80 -4.73 -18.34
C GLU A 90 3.29 -4.59 -18.21
N GLU A 91 2.65 -3.75 -19.03
CA GLU A 91 1.19 -3.63 -19.07
C GLU A 91 0.52 -4.96 -19.44
N THR A 92 1.07 -5.66 -20.45
CA THR A 92 0.57 -6.97 -20.86
C THR A 92 0.73 -8.01 -19.76
N THR A 93 1.89 -8.05 -19.11
CA THR A 93 2.17 -8.94 -17.98
C THR A 93 1.22 -8.67 -16.82
N ARG A 94 1.09 -7.41 -16.41
CA ARG A 94 0.19 -6.99 -15.32
C ARG A 94 -1.25 -7.39 -15.61
N ARG A 95 -1.75 -7.14 -16.82
CA ARG A 95 -3.11 -7.51 -17.25
C ARG A 95 -3.33 -9.03 -17.23
N GLN A 96 -2.43 -9.80 -17.84
CA GLN A 96 -2.56 -11.25 -17.91
C GLN A 96 -2.47 -11.92 -16.53
N VAL A 97 -1.56 -11.47 -15.69
CA VAL A 97 -1.40 -11.96 -14.31
C VAL A 97 -2.61 -11.57 -13.47
N TYR A 98 -3.12 -10.33 -13.60
CA TYR A 98 -4.35 -9.89 -12.95
C TYR A 98 -5.55 -10.77 -13.36
N ASP A 99 -5.72 -11.06 -14.65
CA ASP A 99 -6.80 -11.93 -15.13
C ASP A 99 -6.67 -13.37 -14.62
N PHE A 100 -5.44 -13.88 -14.52
CA PHE A 100 -5.18 -15.19 -13.93
C PHE A 100 -5.57 -15.23 -12.44
N ILE A 101 -5.14 -14.23 -11.66
CA ILE A 101 -5.52 -14.09 -10.24
C ILE A 101 -7.04 -13.93 -10.10
N LYS A 102 -7.67 -13.11 -10.93
CA LYS A 102 -9.13 -12.91 -10.96
C LYS A 102 -9.87 -14.22 -11.21
N LYS A 103 -9.37 -15.08 -12.11
CA LYS A 103 -9.93 -16.42 -12.35
C LYS A 103 -9.79 -17.32 -11.13
N THR A 104 -8.62 -17.34 -10.48
CA THR A 104 -8.38 -18.09 -9.23
C THR A 104 -9.34 -17.67 -8.12
N VAL A 105 -9.48 -16.35 -7.91
CA VAL A 105 -10.39 -15.80 -6.88
C VAL A 105 -11.85 -16.14 -7.20
N LYS A 106 -12.30 -15.96 -8.45
CA LYS A 106 -13.66 -16.34 -8.84
C LYS A 106 -13.95 -17.83 -8.68
N GLY A 107 -12.97 -18.71 -8.91
CA GLY A 107 -13.12 -20.15 -8.69
C GLY A 107 -13.34 -20.51 -7.22
N ARG A 108 -12.72 -19.77 -6.29
CA ARG A 108 -12.92 -19.96 -4.85
C ARG A 108 -14.18 -19.25 -4.33
N PHE A 109 -14.45 -18.06 -4.85
CA PHE A 109 -15.50 -17.15 -4.40
C PHE A 109 -16.34 -16.66 -5.61
N HIS A 110 -17.34 -17.44 -6.01
CA HIS A 110 -18.12 -17.20 -7.23
C HIS A 110 -18.77 -15.82 -7.35
N ARG A 111 -19.16 -15.20 -6.22
CA ARG A 111 -19.78 -13.87 -6.16
C ARG A 111 -18.76 -12.73 -6.02
N SER A 112 -17.46 -13.00 -6.19
CA SER A 112 -16.42 -11.99 -6.04
C SER A 112 -16.31 -11.08 -7.25
N GLU A 113 -16.13 -9.79 -7.01
CA GLU A 113 -15.68 -8.84 -8.02
C GLU A 113 -14.31 -8.29 -7.66
N MET A 114 -13.41 -8.24 -8.62
CA MET A 114 -12.04 -7.75 -8.44
C MET A 114 -11.86 -6.45 -9.21
N SER A 115 -11.20 -5.48 -8.58
CA SER A 115 -10.86 -4.20 -9.21
C SER A 115 -9.47 -3.75 -8.76
N LEU A 116 -8.68 -3.20 -9.69
CA LEU A 116 -7.43 -2.51 -9.37
C LEU A 116 -7.75 -1.25 -8.55
N PHE A 117 -6.84 -0.91 -7.64
CA PHE A 117 -6.98 0.21 -6.72
C PHE A 117 -5.66 0.99 -6.61
N GLY A 118 -5.69 2.11 -5.87
CA GLY A 118 -4.48 2.81 -5.44
C GLY A 118 -3.69 3.44 -6.60
N SER A 119 -2.37 3.33 -6.52
CA SER A 119 -1.47 4.06 -7.42
C SER A 119 -1.51 3.57 -8.87
N VAL A 120 -1.97 2.33 -9.09
CA VAL A 120 -2.16 1.74 -10.42
C VAL A 120 -3.36 2.35 -11.13
N ALA A 121 -4.42 2.68 -10.40
CA ALA A 121 -5.62 3.29 -10.97
C ALA A 121 -5.39 4.72 -11.52
N HIS A 122 -4.24 5.33 -11.20
CA HIS A 122 -3.92 6.72 -11.51
C HIS A 122 -2.69 6.90 -12.42
N ASP A 123 -2.06 5.80 -12.86
CA ASP A 123 -0.74 5.83 -13.50
C ASP A 123 0.29 6.59 -12.65
N LEU A 124 0.24 6.36 -11.34
CA LEU A 124 1.16 6.91 -10.34
C LEU A 124 2.00 5.81 -9.68
N CYS A 125 2.03 4.59 -10.26
CA CYS A 125 2.85 3.50 -9.78
C CYS A 125 4.31 3.67 -10.21
N LEU A 126 5.24 3.33 -9.31
CA LEU A 126 6.65 3.12 -9.70
C LEU A 126 6.79 1.74 -10.37
N PRO A 127 7.86 1.48 -11.13
CA PRO A 127 8.03 0.20 -11.85
C PRO A 127 7.94 -1.03 -10.95
N ASP A 128 8.56 -0.93 -9.78
CA ASP A 128 8.61 -1.93 -8.72
C ASP A 128 7.56 -1.66 -7.61
N GLY A 129 6.51 -0.91 -7.94
CA GLY A 129 5.39 -0.61 -7.05
C GLY A 129 4.41 -1.78 -6.93
N ASP A 130 3.76 -1.88 -5.76
CA ASP A 130 2.78 -2.92 -5.49
C ASP A 130 1.47 -2.67 -6.25
N LEU A 131 0.83 -3.76 -6.68
CA LEU A 131 -0.49 -3.73 -7.31
C LEU A 131 -1.57 -3.91 -6.24
N ASP A 132 -2.20 -2.80 -5.85
CA ASP A 132 -3.33 -2.80 -4.93
C ASP A 132 -4.60 -3.33 -5.61
N VAL A 133 -5.23 -4.34 -5.01
CA VAL A 133 -6.45 -4.96 -5.53
C VAL A 133 -7.51 -5.01 -4.43
N VAL A 134 -8.73 -4.60 -4.77
CA VAL A 134 -9.89 -4.76 -3.89
C VAL A 134 -10.79 -5.86 -4.44
N ILE A 135 -11.13 -6.80 -3.56
CA ILE A 135 -12.11 -7.85 -3.83
C ILE A 135 -13.38 -7.50 -3.08
N ARG A 136 -14.46 -7.28 -3.84
CA ARG A 136 -15.81 -7.12 -3.30
C ARG A 136 -16.45 -8.50 -3.13
N LEU A 137 -16.86 -8.80 -1.91
CA LEU A 137 -17.52 -10.05 -1.53
C LEU A 137 -18.79 -9.71 -0.73
N PRO A 138 -19.98 -9.93 -1.31
CA PRO A 138 -21.24 -9.72 -0.60
C PRO A 138 -21.35 -10.61 0.65
N GLY A 139 -21.76 -10.04 1.78
CA GLY A 139 -21.96 -10.75 3.04
C GLY A 139 -20.69 -10.99 3.86
N VAL A 140 -19.61 -10.24 3.60
CA VAL A 140 -18.36 -10.28 4.36
C VAL A 140 -18.11 -8.90 4.98
N ASP A 141 -18.80 -8.61 6.08
CA ASP A 141 -18.83 -7.27 6.66
C ASP A 141 -18.02 -7.18 7.97
N ASP A 142 -18.01 -8.25 8.77
CA ASP A 142 -17.27 -8.27 10.04
C ASP A 142 -15.77 -8.61 9.87
N GLN A 143 -14.97 -8.22 10.86
CA GLN A 143 -13.51 -8.37 10.83
C GLN A 143 -13.04 -9.83 10.91
N ASN A 144 -13.79 -10.71 11.58
CA ASN A 144 -13.42 -12.12 11.70
C ASN A 144 -13.67 -12.85 10.38
N ASP A 145 -14.77 -12.54 9.70
CA ASP A 145 -15.06 -13.05 8.37
C ASP A 145 -14.06 -12.54 7.34
N LYS A 146 -13.72 -11.25 7.36
CA LYS A 146 -12.62 -10.71 6.53
C LYS A 146 -11.32 -11.47 6.77
N LYS A 147 -10.92 -11.66 8.04
CA LYS A 147 -9.73 -12.44 8.40
C LYS A 147 -9.78 -13.86 7.83
N ARG A 148 -10.89 -14.58 8.03
CA ARG A 148 -11.07 -15.95 7.52
C ARG A 148 -10.96 -16.01 5.99
N VAL A 149 -11.59 -15.07 5.29
CA VAL A 149 -11.52 -14.96 3.83
C VAL A 149 -10.10 -14.67 3.36
N LEU A 150 -9.36 -13.79 4.04
CA LEU A 150 -7.95 -13.51 3.70
C LEU A 150 -7.08 -14.77 3.80
N PHE A 151 -7.23 -15.58 4.85
CA PHE A 151 -6.49 -16.86 4.95
C PHE A 151 -6.90 -17.87 3.86
N GLN A 152 -8.19 -17.96 3.54
CA GLN A 152 -8.65 -18.82 2.44
C GLN A 152 -8.13 -18.35 1.08
N LEU A 153 -8.05 -17.04 0.88
CA LEU A 153 -7.49 -16.41 -0.32
C LEU A 153 -5.99 -16.71 -0.46
N ALA A 154 -5.21 -16.53 0.62
CA ALA A 154 -3.79 -16.87 0.64
C ALA A 154 -3.56 -18.34 0.24
N SER A 155 -4.33 -19.26 0.84
CA SER A 155 -4.26 -20.68 0.47
C SER A 155 -4.61 -20.94 -0.99
N ALA A 156 -5.68 -20.32 -1.52
CA ALA A 156 -6.08 -20.50 -2.91
C ALA A 156 -5.02 -20.00 -3.90
N LEU A 157 -4.36 -18.87 -3.61
CA LEU A 157 -3.29 -18.30 -4.44
C LEU A 157 -2.03 -19.16 -4.46
N THR A 158 -1.65 -19.73 -3.32
CA THR A 158 -0.53 -20.67 -3.24
C THR A 158 -0.86 -21.98 -3.97
N THR A 159 -2.05 -22.54 -3.78
CA THR A 159 -2.48 -23.78 -4.48
C THR A 159 -2.58 -23.60 -6.00
N SER A 160 -2.93 -22.40 -6.49
CA SER A 160 -3.00 -22.14 -7.93
C SER A 160 -1.63 -21.95 -8.59
N GLY A 161 -0.53 -21.92 -7.82
CA GLY A 161 0.83 -21.68 -8.34
C GLY A 161 1.10 -20.24 -8.77
N VAL A 162 0.23 -19.28 -8.40
CA VAL A 162 0.46 -17.84 -8.65
C VAL A 162 1.68 -17.36 -7.87
N THR A 163 1.82 -17.86 -6.66
CA THR A 163 2.89 -17.51 -5.73
C THR A 163 3.33 -18.72 -4.93
N LYS A 164 4.57 -18.70 -4.46
CA LYS A 164 5.08 -19.70 -3.51
C LYS A 164 4.58 -19.44 -2.09
N GLU A 165 4.35 -18.18 -1.73
CA GLU A 165 3.99 -17.77 -0.38
C GLU A 165 3.10 -16.53 -0.41
N ALA A 166 2.07 -16.51 0.43
CA ALA A 166 1.18 -15.36 0.61
C ALA A 166 1.03 -15.04 2.10
N GLN A 167 1.27 -13.78 2.46
CA GLN A 167 1.25 -13.31 3.85
C GLN A 167 -0.04 -12.56 4.15
N VAL A 168 -0.74 -12.95 5.22
CA VAL A 168 -1.95 -12.26 5.69
C VAL A 168 -1.57 -11.22 6.75
N LYS A 169 -1.78 -9.94 6.44
CA LYS A 169 -1.55 -8.79 7.35
C LYS A 169 -2.84 -8.34 8.02
N HIS A 170 -3.46 -9.21 8.83
CA HIS A 170 -4.78 -8.95 9.41
C HIS A 170 -4.80 -8.05 10.65
N PHE A 171 -3.64 -7.72 11.22
CA PHE A 171 -3.53 -6.76 12.34
C PHE A 171 -3.42 -5.31 11.89
N ALA A 172 -3.22 -5.07 10.58
CA ALA A 172 -3.17 -3.72 10.04
C ALA A 172 -4.55 -3.07 10.09
N ARG A 173 -4.60 -1.73 10.10
CA ARG A 173 -5.85 -0.95 10.01
C ARG A 173 -6.71 -1.39 8.82
N VAL A 174 -6.05 -1.75 7.72
CA VAL A 174 -6.66 -2.28 6.51
C VAL A 174 -6.10 -3.68 6.28
N PRO A 175 -6.83 -4.75 6.66
CA PRO A 175 -6.40 -6.13 6.46
C PRO A 175 -6.22 -6.47 4.98
N VAL A 176 -5.06 -7.03 4.62
CA VAL A 176 -4.71 -7.43 3.25
C VAL A 176 -3.94 -8.75 3.20
N VAL A 177 -3.95 -9.40 2.03
CA VAL A 177 -2.99 -10.46 1.68
C VAL A 177 -1.93 -9.88 0.75
N THR A 178 -0.67 -9.92 1.18
CA THR A 178 0.49 -9.49 0.38
C THR A 178 1.21 -10.71 -0.17
N PHE A 179 1.59 -10.69 -1.46
CA PHE A 179 2.43 -11.72 -2.06
C PHE A 179 3.19 -11.21 -3.30
N GLN A 180 4.24 -11.94 -3.69
CA GLN A 180 4.93 -11.74 -4.96
C GLN A 180 4.62 -12.91 -5.90
N THR A 181 4.34 -12.65 -7.18
CA THR A 181 4.13 -13.72 -8.16
C THR A 181 5.42 -14.47 -8.44
N VAL A 182 5.30 -15.71 -8.91
CA VAL A 182 6.47 -16.50 -9.34
C VAL A 182 7.20 -15.84 -10.53
N PRO A 183 8.50 -16.13 -10.75
CA PRO A 183 9.28 -15.45 -11.80
C PRO A 183 8.69 -15.53 -13.22
N ASN A 184 8.11 -16.65 -13.62
CA ASN A 184 7.41 -16.80 -14.92
C ASN A 184 6.12 -15.95 -15.04
N LEU A 185 5.72 -15.28 -13.95
CA LEU A 185 4.63 -14.30 -13.89
C LEU A 185 5.15 -12.88 -13.60
N GLY A 186 6.44 -12.60 -13.87
CA GLY A 186 7.02 -11.26 -13.80
C GLY A 186 7.40 -10.77 -12.41
N SER A 187 7.35 -11.64 -11.38
CA SER A 187 7.73 -11.29 -10.00
C SER A 187 7.01 -10.05 -9.45
N LEU A 188 5.74 -9.88 -9.81
CA LEU A 188 4.91 -8.72 -9.46
C LEU A 188 4.43 -8.82 -8.02
N ASN A 189 4.46 -7.70 -7.30
CA ASN A 189 3.93 -7.61 -5.94
C ASN A 189 2.44 -7.24 -5.97
N PHE A 190 1.65 -7.89 -5.11
CA PHE A 190 0.22 -7.69 -4.99
C PHE A 190 -0.19 -7.52 -3.53
N ASP A 191 -1.09 -6.57 -3.29
CA ASP A 191 -1.78 -6.37 -2.01
C ASP A 191 -3.30 -6.49 -2.22
N LEU A 192 -3.90 -7.55 -1.69
CA LEU A 192 -5.33 -7.87 -1.89
C LEU A 192 -6.13 -7.58 -0.61
N GLY A 193 -7.03 -6.59 -0.68
CA GLY A 193 -7.98 -6.26 0.39
C GLY A 193 -9.40 -6.75 0.12
N ILE A 194 -10.19 -6.97 1.18
CA ILE A 194 -11.60 -7.39 1.09
C ILE A 194 -12.53 -6.25 1.51
N ASN A 195 -13.44 -5.85 0.62
CA ASN A 195 -14.45 -4.82 0.88
C ASN A 195 -13.87 -3.49 1.43
N ASN A 196 -12.65 -3.14 0.99
CA ASN A 196 -12.01 -1.87 1.33
C ASN A 196 -12.35 -0.84 0.25
N THR A 197 -13.64 -0.51 0.13
CA THR A 197 -14.19 0.27 -0.99
C THR A 197 -14.13 1.78 -0.79
N ASP A 198 -13.86 2.26 0.43
CA ASP A 198 -13.89 3.69 0.78
C ASP A 198 -12.96 4.53 -0.10
N GLY A 199 -11.91 3.90 -0.61
CA GLY A 199 -10.96 4.53 -1.50
C GLY A 199 -11.46 4.78 -2.93
N PHE A 200 -12.52 4.12 -3.41
CA PHE A 200 -12.99 4.28 -4.80
C PHE A 200 -13.51 5.70 -5.08
N ALA A 201 -14.10 6.37 -4.08
CA ALA A 201 -14.53 7.76 -4.24
C ALA A 201 -13.32 8.74 -4.38
N ALA A 202 -12.19 8.42 -3.72
CA ALA A 202 -10.97 9.20 -3.86
C ALA A 202 -10.36 9.07 -5.26
N VAL A 203 -10.56 7.92 -5.91
CA VAL A 203 -10.01 7.64 -7.25
C VAL A 203 -10.50 8.67 -8.25
N GLU A 204 -11.82 8.84 -8.45
CA GLU A 204 -12.29 9.79 -9.46
C GLU A 204 -11.84 11.24 -9.17
N THR A 205 -11.79 11.60 -7.88
CA THR A 205 -11.32 12.92 -7.44
C THR A 205 -9.85 13.15 -7.82
N ILE A 206 -8.95 12.21 -7.51
CA ILE A 206 -7.54 12.29 -7.87
C ILE A 206 -7.36 12.28 -9.40
N SER A 207 -8.11 11.44 -10.11
CA SER A 207 -8.10 11.40 -11.58
C SER A 207 -8.49 12.74 -12.20
N SER A 208 -9.49 13.43 -11.63
CA SER A 208 -9.85 14.79 -12.03
C SER A 208 -8.69 15.77 -11.82
N TYR A 209 -8.00 15.73 -10.68
CA TYR A 209 -6.82 16.59 -10.45
C TYR A 209 -5.67 16.28 -11.42
N LEU A 210 -5.39 15.00 -11.70
CA LEU A 210 -4.35 14.61 -12.66
C LEU A 210 -4.64 15.10 -14.08
N ARG A 211 -5.91 15.20 -14.47
CA ARG A 211 -6.32 15.80 -15.75
C ARG A 211 -6.16 17.33 -15.76
N LYS A 212 -6.43 17.99 -14.62
CA LYS A 212 -6.41 19.45 -14.50
C LYS A 212 -5.02 20.04 -14.22
N MET A 213 -4.11 19.26 -13.64
CA MET A 213 -2.79 19.73 -13.19
C MET A 213 -1.67 18.89 -13.84
N PRO A 214 -1.15 19.28 -15.01
CA PRO A 214 -0.12 18.51 -15.71
C PRO A 214 1.17 18.31 -14.89
N ALA A 215 1.52 19.25 -14.02
CA ALA A 215 2.67 19.16 -13.12
C ALA A 215 2.53 18.08 -12.03
N LEU A 216 1.30 17.64 -11.73
CA LEU A 216 1.02 16.78 -10.59
C LEU A 216 1.65 15.39 -10.72
N ARG A 217 1.50 14.75 -11.89
CA ARG A 217 2.04 13.40 -12.12
C ARG A 217 3.58 13.36 -12.03
N PRO A 218 4.34 14.22 -12.75
CA PRO A 218 5.79 14.27 -12.61
C PRO A 218 6.23 14.51 -11.16
N LEU A 219 5.60 15.48 -10.48
CA LEU A 219 5.96 15.83 -9.11
C LEU A 219 5.71 14.65 -8.15
N VAL A 220 4.56 14.00 -8.23
CA VAL A 220 4.25 12.85 -7.36
C VAL A 220 5.21 11.68 -7.60
N LEU A 221 5.55 11.36 -8.86
CA LEU A 221 6.47 10.26 -9.15
C LEU A 221 7.87 10.50 -8.58
N VAL A 222 8.40 11.72 -8.75
CA VAL A 222 9.68 12.13 -8.16
C VAL A 222 9.64 12.03 -6.63
N LEU A 223 8.60 12.58 -6.00
CA LEU A 223 8.45 12.56 -4.54
C LEU A 223 8.27 11.14 -3.98
N LYS A 224 7.57 10.27 -4.70
CA LYS A 224 7.42 8.86 -4.31
C LYS A 224 8.76 8.15 -4.30
N SER A 225 9.57 8.33 -5.33
CA SER A 225 10.92 7.74 -5.37
C SER A 225 11.85 8.32 -4.32
N PHE A 226 11.80 9.64 -4.15
CA PHE A 226 12.54 10.35 -3.10
C PHE A 226 12.30 9.77 -1.70
N LEU A 227 11.03 9.51 -1.36
CA LEU A 227 10.64 8.94 -0.08
C LEU A 227 10.95 7.45 0.00
N LYS A 228 10.81 6.72 -1.12
CA LYS A 228 11.02 5.27 -1.17
C LYS A 228 12.48 4.90 -0.92
N GLN A 229 13.43 5.59 -1.57
CA GLN A 229 14.87 5.36 -1.36
C GLN A 229 15.32 5.67 0.08
N ARG A 230 14.56 6.46 0.83
CA ARG A 230 14.79 6.80 2.25
C ARG A 230 13.96 5.97 3.24
N LYS A 231 13.19 4.98 2.76
CA LYS A 231 12.28 4.15 3.58
C LYS A 231 11.22 4.98 4.33
N LEU A 232 10.76 6.08 3.73
CA LEU A 232 9.77 7.03 4.27
C LEU A 232 8.42 6.99 3.52
N ASN A 233 8.20 6.01 2.63
CA ASN A 233 7.02 5.90 1.77
C ASN A 233 5.92 4.96 2.29
N SER A 234 5.97 4.53 3.56
CA SER A 234 5.01 3.58 4.12
C SER A 234 4.39 4.07 5.42
N ALA A 235 3.06 4.15 5.44
CA ALA A 235 2.28 4.46 6.64
C ALA A 235 2.51 3.45 7.78
N ALA A 236 2.77 2.18 7.44
CA ALA A 236 3.00 1.13 8.43
C ALA A 236 4.30 1.36 9.23
N THR A 237 5.30 2.00 8.62
CA THR A 237 6.57 2.36 9.26
C THR A 237 6.65 3.83 9.66
N SER A 238 5.48 4.47 9.82
CA SER A 238 5.30 5.88 10.17
C SER A 238 5.78 6.91 9.15
N GLY A 239 5.93 6.51 7.87
CA GLY A 239 6.21 7.39 6.74
C GLY A 239 4.95 7.97 6.09
N LEU A 240 5.11 8.64 4.95
CA LEU A 240 4.01 9.16 4.15
C LEU A 240 3.43 8.07 3.26
N SER A 241 2.10 7.93 3.27
CA SER A 241 1.40 7.10 2.30
C SER A 241 1.42 7.75 0.91
N SER A 242 1.30 6.96 -0.15
CA SER A 242 1.17 7.51 -1.52
C SER A 242 0.02 8.51 -1.61
N TYR A 243 -1.10 8.26 -0.92
CA TYR A 243 -2.24 9.15 -0.90
C TYR A 243 -1.94 10.49 -0.21
N ALA A 244 -1.21 10.48 0.91
CA ALA A 244 -0.76 11.71 1.59
C ALA A 244 0.18 12.52 0.70
N VAL A 245 1.14 11.87 0.03
CA VAL A 245 2.07 12.53 -0.92
C VAL A 245 1.30 13.20 -2.05
N THR A 246 0.31 12.51 -2.63
CA THR A 246 -0.55 13.08 -3.68
C THR A 246 -1.34 14.28 -3.16
N CYS A 247 -1.92 14.22 -1.95
CA CYS A 247 -2.63 15.35 -1.37
C CYS A 247 -1.72 16.56 -1.10
N MET A 248 -0.50 16.33 -0.61
CA MET A 248 0.51 17.38 -0.43
C MET A 248 0.88 18.04 -1.76
N ALA A 249 1.07 17.25 -2.81
CA ALA A 249 1.39 17.76 -4.14
C ALA A 249 0.23 18.57 -4.75
N ILE A 250 -1.02 18.09 -4.64
CA ILE A 250 -2.20 18.83 -5.09
C ILE A 250 -2.31 20.16 -4.34
N SER A 251 -2.24 20.12 -3.00
CA SER A 251 -2.33 21.33 -2.18
C SER A 251 -1.24 22.34 -2.53
N PHE A 252 -0.01 21.89 -2.78
CA PHE A 252 1.08 22.78 -3.16
C PHE A 252 0.81 23.48 -4.49
N LEU A 253 0.34 22.74 -5.50
CA LEU A 253 0.00 23.31 -6.81
C LEU A 253 -1.21 24.24 -6.73
N GLN A 254 -2.19 23.95 -5.88
CA GLN A 254 -3.34 24.84 -5.64
C GLN A 254 -2.94 26.16 -4.95
N LEU A 255 -2.07 26.08 -3.94
CA LEU A 255 -1.67 27.23 -3.13
C LEU A 255 -0.65 28.13 -3.85
N ASN A 256 0.20 27.54 -4.69
CA ASN A 256 1.29 28.25 -5.38
C ASN A 256 2.06 29.19 -4.42
N PRO A 257 2.68 28.67 -3.35
CA PRO A 257 3.23 29.50 -2.27
C PRO A 257 4.38 30.41 -2.72
N ALA A 258 5.03 30.11 -3.85
CA ALA A 258 6.08 30.93 -4.46
C ALA A 258 5.54 31.99 -5.45
N ASN A 259 4.22 32.13 -5.59
CA ASN A 259 3.55 33.07 -6.51
C ASN A 259 4.10 32.98 -7.95
N ARG A 260 4.30 31.75 -8.45
CA ARG A 260 4.73 31.51 -9.83
C ARG A 260 3.63 31.95 -10.81
N PRO A 261 3.98 32.37 -12.03
CA PRO A 261 3.00 32.60 -13.08
C PRO A 261 2.14 31.35 -13.31
N SER A 262 0.83 31.52 -13.53
CA SER A 262 -0.09 30.39 -13.75
C SER A 262 0.37 29.47 -14.88
N GLU A 263 0.93 30.04 -15.96
CA GLU A 263 1.48 29.25 -17.07
C GLU A 263 2.59 28.29 -16.63
N SER A 264 3.43 28.69 -15.66
CA SER A 264 4.48 27.83 -15.13
C SER A 264 3.93 26.62 -14.37
N ILE A 265 2.67 26.64 -13.93
CA ILE A 265 2.03 25.51 -13.22
C ILE A 265 1.11 24.75 -14.16
N ASP A 266 0.23 25.46 -14.87
CA ASP A 266 -0.81 24.90 -15.72
C ASP A 266 -0.23 24.25 -16.99
N LYS A 267 0.90 24.77 -17.49
CA LYS A 267 1.60 24.26 -18.68
C LYS A 267 3.03 23.84 -18.37
N ALA A 268 3.25 23.27 -17.19
CA ALA A 268 4.60 23.04 -16.66
C ALA A 268 5.53 22.20 -17.58
N LEU A 269 4.96 21.31 -18.39
CA LEU A 269 5.67 20.52 -19.40
C LEU A 269 6.16 21.39 -20.57
N GLU A 270 5.33 22.30 -21.06
CA GLU A 270 5.66 23.19 -22.18
C GLU A 270 6.60 24.32 -21.74
N SER A 271 6.42 24.84 -20.52
CA SER A 271 7.16 25.98 -20.00
C SER A 271 8.52 25.62 -19.37
N GLY A 272 8.92 24.34 -19.36
CA GLY A 272 10.21 23.96 -18.77
C GLY A 272 10.30 24.11 -17.24
N SER A 273 9.18 24.16 -16.52
CA SER A 273 9.14 24.66 -15.13
C SER A 273 9.15 23.58 -14.04
N LEU A 274 9.04 22.29 -14.41
CA LEU A 274 9.04 21.17 -13.44
C LEU A 274 10.20 21.22 -12.44
N GLY A 275 11.40 21.62 -12.87
CA GLY A 275 12.55 21.76 -11.96
C GLY A 275 12.34 22.85 -10.91
N THR A 276 11.75 23.98 -11.29
CA THR A 276 11.39 25.06 -10.36
C THR A 276 10.26 24.65 -9.42
N ILE A 277 9.23 23.96 -9.93
CA ILE A 277 8.12 23.43 -9.12
C ILE A 277 8.66 22.47 -8.05
N LEU A 278 9.58 21.57 -8.42
CA LEU A 278 10.20 20.65 -7.46
C LEU A 278 10.99 21.40 -6.38
N MET A 279 11.80 22.39 -6.77
CA MET A 279 12.55 23.25 -5.84
C MET A 279 11.62 23.94 -4.84
N ASP A 280 10.58 24.59 -5.33
CA ASP A 280 9.61 25.31 -4.51
C ASP A 280 8.86 24.36 -3.57
N PHE A 281 8.51 23.15 -4.03
CA PHE A 281 7.88 22.12 -3.19
C PHE A 281 8.79 21.72 -2.03
N LEU A 282 10.06 21.40 -2.32
CA LEU A 282 11.03 20.99 -1.31
C LEU A 282 11.27 22.10 -0.29
N HIS A 283 11.39 23.35 -0.76
CA HIS A 283 11.52 24.51 0.11
C HIS A 283 10.29 24.67 1.02
N TYR A 284 9.09 24.63 0.42
CA TYR A 284 7.84 24.87 1.12
C TYR A 284 7.61 23.85 2.24
N TYR A 285 7.58 22.55 1.92
CA TYR A 285 7.35 21.53 2.94
C TYR A 285 8.55 21.27 3.86
N GLY A 286 9.77 21.63 3.45
CA GLY A 286 10.98 21.53 4.27
C GLY A 286 11.20 22.68 5.25
N THR A 287 10.63 23.85 4.97
CA THR A 287 10.98 25.11 5.67
C THR A 287 9.77 25.96 6.07
N THR A 288 8.87 26.29 5.15
CA THR A 288 7.89 27.38 5.36
C THR A 288 6.45 26.92 5.60
N PHE A 289 6.11 25.65 5.36
CA PHE A 289 4.77 25.12 5.63
C PHE A 289 4.43 25.25 7.13
N PRO A 290 3.28 25.85 7.49
CA PRO A 290 2.90 26.09 8.88
C PRO A 290 2.34 24.83 9.55
N TYR A 291 3.21 23.86 9.84
CA TYR A 291 2.84 22.57 10.45
C TYR A 291 2.10 22.74 11.78
N ASP A 292 2.45 23.74 12.58
CA ASP A 292 1.90 23.91 13.93
C ASP A 292 0.44 24.37 13.93
N ASP A 293 0.06 25.21 12.95
CA ASP A 293 -1.19 25.96 13.00
C ASP A 293 -2.21 25.50 11.95
N SER A 294 -1.76 24.90 10.85
CA SER A 294 -2.62 24.64 9.68
C SER A 294 -2.73 23.17 9.31
N TYR A 295 -3.87 22.81 8.72
CA TYR A 295 -4.07 21.54 8.02
C TYR A 295 -4.39 21.77 6.54
N ILE A 296 -4.10 20.75 5.72
CA ILE A 296 -4.35 20.76 4.28
C ILE A 296 -5.82 20.37 4.02
N SER A 297 -6.57 21.24 3.33
CA SER A 297 -7.87 20.91 2.74
C SER A 297 -7.81 21.02 1.21
N VAL A 298 -7.57 19.89 0.55
CA VAL A 298 -7.46 19.80 -0.92
C VAL A 298 -8.79 20.17 -1.60
N ASN A 299 -9.92 19.72 -1.04
CA ASN A 299 -11.26 20.01 -1.59
C ASN A 299 -11.54 21.52 -1.62
N GLN A 300 -11.07 22.27 -0.61
CA GLN A 300 -11.21 23.73 -0.57
C GLN A 300 -10.06 24.47 -1.27
N GLY A 301 -8.97 23.78 -1.61
CA GLY A 301 -7.75 24.37 -2.16
C GLY A 301 -7.06 25.35 -1.22
N LYS A 302 -7.17 25.12 0.10
CA LYS A 302 -6.71 26.05 1.13
C LYS A 302 -6.01 25.33 2.28
N LEU A 303 -5.21 26.11 3.01
CA LEU A 303 -4.84 25.79 4.38
C LEU A 303 -5.92 26.32 5.32
N LEU A 304 -6.33 25.50 6.27
CA LEU A 304 -7.31 25.87 7.28
C LEU A 304 -6.67 25.75 8.68
N PRO A 305 -7.06 26.60 9.65
CA PRO A 305 -6.52 26.52 11.00
C PRO A 305 -6.90 25.21 11.67
N LYS A 306 -5.96 24.53 12.34
CA LYS A 306 -6.26 23.30 13.09
C LYS A 306 -7.31 23.51 14.17
N GLU A 307 -7.30 24.68 14.80
CA GLU A 307 -8.29 25.10 15.80
C GLU A 307 -9.72 25.19 15.25
N SER A 308 -9.90 25.27 13.92
CA SER A 308 -11.22 25.32 13.30
C SER A 308 -11.88 23.95 13.10
N ALA A 309 -11.21 22.86 13.50
CA ALA A 309 -11.63 21.50 13.18
C ALA A 309 -11.59 20.57 14.41
N ASP A 310 -12.79 20.25 14.93
CA ASP A 310 -12.96 19.41 16.13
C ASP A 310 -12.54 17.94 15.93
N TRP A 311 -12.43 17.47 14.68
CA TRP A 311 -12.00 16.11 14.33
C TRP A 311 -10.47 15.94 14.40
N ILE A 312 -9.71 17.03 14.50
CA ILE A 312 -8.25 16.99 14.60
C ILE A 312 -7.88 16.65 16.05
N ASN A 313 -7.29 15.48 16.22
CA ASN A 313 -6.69 15.09 17.49
C ASN A 313 -5.16 15.17 17.42
N ASP A 314 -4.63 16.27 17.93
CA ASP A 314 -3.20 16.53 17.96
C ASP A 314 -2.46 15.75 19.06
N ASN A 315 -3.16 15.22 20.09
CA ASN A 315 -2.54 14.61 21.27
C ASN A 315 -1.35 15.44 21.82
N GLY A 316 -1.46 16.78 21.79
CA GLY A 316 -0.41 17.71 22.19
C GLY A 316 0.77 17.89 21.21
N ARG A 317 0.73 17.23 20.03
CA ARG A 317 1.75 17.30 18.97
C ARG A 317 1.27 18.19 17.82
N ARG A 318 1.40 19.50 17.99
CA ARG A 318 1.00 20.50 16.97
C ARG A 318 1.85 20.42 15.70
N ASP A 319 3.09 19.95 15.80
CA ASP A 319 4.05 19.81 14.69
C ASP A 319 3.70 18.75 13.63
N ARG A 320 2.58 18.04 13.80
CA ARG A 320 2.16 16.96 12.90
C ARG A 320 1.60 17.50 11.60
N LEU A 321 1.90 16.80 10.51
CA LEU A 321 1.18 16.97 9.25
C LEU A 321 -0.25 16.47 9.40
N VAL A 322 -1.22 17.36 9.14
CA VAL A 322 -2.65 17.04 9.13
C VAL A 322 -3.20 17.30 7.74
N ILE A 323 -3.85 16.29 7.16
CA ILE A 323 -4.44 16.36 5.82
C ILE A 323 -5.87 15.84 5.91
N GLN A 324 -6.83 16.69 5.60
CA GLN A 324 -8.22 16.29 5.50
C GLN A 324 -8.40 15.30 4.33
N CYS A 325 -9.02 14.15 4.58
CA CYS A 325 -9.31 13.17 3.54
C CYS A 325 -10.30 13.74 2.51
N LEU A 326 -10.12 13.38 1.23
CA LEU A 326 -10.98 13.86 0.14
C LEU A 326 -12.41 13.32 0.25
N VAL A 327 -12.58 12.14 0.85
CA VAL A 327 -13.85 11.40 0.91
C VAL A 327 -14.49 11.47 2.29
N ASP A 328 -13.69 11.43 3.34
CA ASP A 328 -14.13 11.43 4.74
C ASP A 328 -13.57 12.65 5.47
N PRO A 329 -14.29 13.79 5.49
CA PRO A 329 -13.77 15.06 6.01
C PRO A 329 -13.32 15.03 7.48
N GLU A 330 -13.73 14.02 8.26
CA GLU A 330 -13.35 13.85 9.67
C GLU A 330 -12.11 12.95 9.86
N ASN A 331 -11.58 12.35 8.79
CA ASN A 331 -10.40 11.51 8.86
C ASN A 331 -9.13 12.23 8.40
N ASP A 332 -8.15 12.31 9.30
CA ASP A 332 -6.78 12.72 8.99
C ASP A 332 -6.02 11.63 8.21
N VAL A 333 -5.59 11.95 7.00
CA VAL A 333 -4.73 11.09 6.15
C VAL A 333 -3.26 11.21 6.55
N GLY A 334 -2.86 12.34 7.14
CA GLY A 334 -1.52 12.60 7.64
C GLY A 334 -1.19 11.88 8.95
N LYS A 335 -2.19 11.32 9.66
CA LYS A 335 -2.01 10.77 11.01
C LYS A 335 -0.96 9.67 11.14
N SER A 336 -0.70 8.91 10.07
CA SER A 336 0.33 7.87 10.06
C SER A 336 1.74 8.41 9.85
N ALA A 337 1.92 9.66 9.45
CA ALA A 337 3.23 10.27 9.15
C ALA A 337 4.01 10.66 10.41
N GLY A 338 4.23 9.71 11.33
CA GLY A 338 4.94 9.95 12.59
C GLY A 338 6.40 10.40 12.42
N LYS A 339 7.02 10.15 11.26
CA LYS A 339 8.38 10.58 10.88
C LYS A 339 8.42 11.90 10.10
N ILE A 340 7.37 12.74 10.17
CA ILE A 340 7.30 13.98 9.40
C ILE A 340 8.53 14.89 9.60
N GLU A 341 9.10 14.95 10.79
CA GLU A 341 10.33 15.71 11.06
C GLU A 341 11.54 15.23 10.24
N GLN A 342 11.67 13.92 10.01
CA GLN A 342 12.74 13.37 9.15
C GLN A 342 12.51 13.78 7.69
N ILE A 343 11.25 13.82 7.26
CA ILE A 343 10.85 14.20 5.91
C ILE A 343 11.12 15.71 5.68
N LYS A 344 10.77 16.56 6.66
CA LYS A 344 11.07 18.00 6.63
C LYS A 344 12.58 18.25 6.50
N VAL A 345 13.39 17.57 7.30
CA VAL A 345 14.85 17.66 7.24
C VAL A 345 15.35 17.23 5.85
N ALA A 346 14.92 16.08 5.34
CA ALA A 346 15.34 15.57 4.04
C ALA A 346 14.96 16.53 2.90
N PHE A 347 13.76 17.11 2.91
CA PHE A 347 13.36 18.10 1.91
C PHE A 347 14.22 19.36 1.95
N ARG A 348 14.52 19.88 3.15
CA ARG A 348 15.35 21.07 3.31
C ARG A 348 16.80 20.85 2.88
N GLU A 349 17.43 19.76 3.31
CA GLU A 349 18.82 19.44 2.96
C GLU A 349 19.01 19.25 1.46
N VAL A 350 18.05 18.59 0.80
CA VAL A 350 18.08 18.39 -0.65
C VAL A 350 17.78 19.68 -1.40
N HIS A 351 16.87 20.53 -0.90
CA HIS A 351 16.68 21.87 -1.44
C HIS A 351 17.95 22.72 -1.35
N GLU A 352 18.66 22.69 -0.23
CA GLU A 352 19.94 23.39 -0.04
C GLU A 352 21.00 22.84 -1.00
N THR A 353 21.12 21.52 -1.12
CA THR A 353 22.04 20.86 -2.05
C THR A 353 21.75 21.26 -3.49
N LEU A 354 20.48 21.24 -3.89
CA LEU A 354 20.05 21.58 -5.25
C LEU A 354 20.18 23.09 -5.53
N SER A 355 19.98 23.95 -4.53
CA SER A 355 20.24 25.40 -4.62
C SER A 355 21.72 25.67 -4.91
N ASN A 356 22.60 25.01 -4.16
CA ASN A 356 24.06 25.17 -4.24
C ASN A 356 24.71 24.34 -5.36
N PHE A 357 23.94 23.49 -6.04
CA PHE A 357 24.46 22.67 -7.14
C PHE A 357 24.91 23.53 -8.32
N THR A 358 26.18 23.41 -8.66
CA THR A 358 26.77 24.04 -9.85
C THR A 358 26.61 23.10 -11.05
N TYR A 359 25.71 23.47 -11.96
CA TYR A 359 25.56 22.75 -13.22
C TYR A 359 26.77 22.99 -14.12
N THR A 360 27.38 21.91 -14.59
CA THR A 360 28.48 21.93 -15.55
C THR A 360 28.17 20.96 -16.68
N THR A 361 28.84 21.13 -17.82
CA THR A 361 28.74 20.20 -18.96
C THR A 361 29.18 18.77 -18.63
N THR A 362 29.93 18.58 -17.55
CA THR A 362 30.38 17.28 -17.02
C THR A 362 29.46 16.72 -15.93
N SER A 363 28.65 17.55 -15.27
CA SER A 363 27.78 17.17 -14.14
C SER A 363 26.31 17.41 -14.51
N THR A 364 25.81 16.56 -15.41
CA THR A 364 24.48 16.72 -16.02
C THR A 364 23.40 15.87 -15.37
N ASN A 365 23.74 14.99 -14.43
CA ASN A 365 22.81 14.14 -13.67
C ASN A 365 22.46 14.82 -12.34
N ILE A 366 21.48 15.73 -12.35
CA ILE A 366 21.13 16.53 -11.19
C ILE A 366 20.31 15.70 -10.19
N LEU A 367 19.26 15.00 -10.63
CA LEU A 367 18.41 14.19 -9.74
C LEU A 367 19.22 13.08 -9.06
N GLY A 368 20.10 12.42 -9.80
CA GLY A 368 20.99 11.40 -9.28
C GLY A 368 22.06 11.98 -8.35
N SER A 369 22.75 13.06 -8.74
CA SER A 369 23.85 13.61 -7.93
C SER A 369 23.37 14.25 -6.62
N THR A 370 22.16 14.81 -6.62
CA THR A 370 21.54 15.41 -5.42
C THR A 370 20.71 14.40 -4.61
N ASN A 371 20.80 13.11 -4.91
CA ASN A 371 20.11 12.03 -4.20
C ASN A 371 18.57 12.22 -4.17
N ILE A 372 17.98 12.82 -5.20
CA ILE A 372 16.52 12.99 -5.29
C ILE A 372 15.88 11.71 -5.81
N VAL A 373 16.40 11.20 -6.93
CA VAL A 373 15.87 10.03 -7.61
C VAL A 373 17.01 9.15 -8.09
N ARG A 374 16.99 7.89 -7.64
CA ARG A 374 17.75 6.78 -8.20
C ARG A 374 16.83 5.56 -8.23
N ILE A 375 17.26 4.50 -8.91
CA ILE A 375 16.60 3.19 -8.86
C ILE A 375 17.59 2.10 -8.48
N THR A 376 17.05 0.95 -8.10
CA THR A 376 17.84 -0.23 -7.72
C THR A 376 18.18 -1.10 -8.93
N GLN A 377 19.26 -1.87 -8.84
CA GLN A 377 19.57 -2.90 -9.85
C GLN A 377 18.41 -3.90 -9.99
N LYS A 378 17.79 -4.28 -8.86
CA LYS A 378 16.60 -5.15 -8.84
C LYS A 378 15.46 -4.63 -9.72
N THR A 379 15.23 -3.31 -9.76
CA THR A 379 14.21 -2.70 -10.62
C THR A 379 14.57 -2.87 -12.09
N ILE A 380 15.85 -2.63 -12.45
CA ILE A 380 16.35 -2.80 -13.81
C ILE A 380 16.22 -4.26 -14.24
N ASP A 381 16.68 -5.19 -13.42
CA ASP A 381 16.64 -6.63 -13.68
C ASP A 381 15.20 -7.13 -13.84
N GLN A 382 14.28 -6.66 -12.99
CA GLN A 382 12.87 -7.01 -13.09
C GLN A 382 12.25 -6.54 -14.40
N ARG A 383 12.55 -5.31 -14.84
CA ARG A 383 12.06 -4.77 -16.12
C ARG A 383 12.61 -5.58 -17.30
N ALA A 384 13.90 -5.90 -17.29
CA ALA A 384 14.53 -6.73 -18.32
C ALA A 384 13.94 -8.15 -18.35
N HIS A 385 13.74 -8.76 -17.17
CA HIS A 385 13.12 -10.07 -17.02
C HIS A 385 11.68 -10.10 -17.56
N ILE A 386 10.87 -9.08 -17.27
CA ILE A 386 9.51 -8.97 -17.81
C ILE A 386 9.53 -8.87 -19.34
N SER A 387 10.47 -8.12 -19.92
CA SER A 387 10.63 -8.08 -21.39
C SER A 387 10.95 -9.47 -21.92
N ASP A 388 11.96 -10.15 -21.37
CA ASP A 388 12.38 -11.48 -21.83
C ASP A 388 11.25 -12.52 -21.78
N ILE A 389 10.49 -12.60 -20.68
CA ILE A 389 9.40 -13.59 -20.56
C ILE A 389 8.26 -13.32 -21.53
N VAL A 390 7.98 -12.05 -21.86
CA VAL A 390 6.93 -11.67 -22.81
C VAL A 390 7.41 -11.94 -24.23
N ASP A 391 8.60 -11.48 -24.58
CA ASP A 391 9.16 -11.58 -25.93
C ASP A 391 9.46 -13.05 -26.30
N SER A 392 9.84 -13.88 -25.31
CA SER A 392 10.02 -15.33 -25.49
C SER A 392 8.73 -16.15 -25.43
N GLY A 393 7.57 -15.53 -25.16
CA GLY A 393 6.28 -16.21 -25.06
C GLY A 393 6.13 -17.15 -23.86
N LYS A 394 6.99 -17.02 -22.84
CA LYS A 394 6.99 -17.85 -21.62
C LYS A 394 6.04 -17.34 -20.54
N LEU A 395 5.49 -16.13 -20.70
CA LEU A 395 4.51 -15.58 -19.77
C LEU A 395 3.29 -16.52 -19.63
N LEU A 396 2.87 -16.77 -18.39
CA LEU A 396 1.80 -17.73 -18.04
C LEU A 396 2.08 -19.20 -18.43
N ALA A 397 3.27 -19.56 -18.92
CA ALA A 397 3.66 -20.95 -19.02
C ALA A 397 3.76 -21.51 -17.59
N LEU A 398 2.69 -22.14 -17.12
CA LEU A 398 2.71 -22.89 -15.87
C LEU A 398 3.80 -23.95 -16.01
N PRO A 399 4.67 -24.15 -14.99
CA PRO A 399 5.59 -25.27 -15.02
C PRO A 399 4.78 -26.55 -15.28
N PRO A 400 5.29 -27.47 -16.11
CA PRO A 400 4.60 -28.73 -16.36
C PRO A 400 4.22 -29.35 -15.01
N ALA A 401 2.97 -29.79 -14.89
CA ALA A 401 2.49 -30.44 -13.69
C ALA A 401 3.54 -31.46 -13.24
N PRO A 402 3.92 -31.51 -11.94
CA PRO A 402 4.89 -32.47 -11.49
C PRO A 402 4.41 -33.84 -11.96
N VAL A 403 5.21 -34.47 -12.81
CA VAL A 403 4.96 -35.85 -13.22
C VAL A 403 4.91 -36.62 -11.92
N ARG A 404 3.74 -37.15 -11.56
CA ARG A 404 3.67 -38.17 -10.52
C ARG A 404 4.54 -39.30 -11.03
N GLU A 405 5.77 -39.37 -10.55
CA GLU A 405 6.53 -40.61 -10.60
C GLU A 405 5.67 -41.61 -9.82
N GLU A 406 4.93 -42.44 -10.54
CA GLU A 406 4.46 -43.70 -10.01
C GLU A 406 5.74 -44.44 -9.60
N HIS A 407 6.12 -44.31 -8.33
CA HIS A 407 6.99 -45.28 -7.68
C HIS A 407 6.25 -46.63 -7.72
N ARG A 408 6.34 -47.32 -8.86
CA ARG A 408 6.02 -48.73 -8.97
C ARG A 408 7.05 -49.46 -8.13
N LEU A 409 6.67 -49.77 -6.90
CA LEU A 409 7.38 -50.76 -6.11
C LEU A 409 7.51 -52.05 -6.93
N PRO A 410 8.70 -52.65 -7.02
CA PRO A 410 8.87 -53.89 -7.78
C PRO A 410 8.17 -55.03 -7.03
N ARG A 411 7.08 -55.55 -7.61
CA ARG A 411 6.50 -56.82 -7.17
C ARG A 411 7.42 -57.94 -7.63
N SER A 412 8.15 -58.52 -6.69
CA SER A 412 8.85 -59.79 -6.85
C SER A 412 7.86 -60.94 -7.02
N TYR A 413 8.29 -61.90 -7.83
CA TYR A 413 7.63 -63.15 -8.21
C TYR A 413 7.27 -64.05 -7.03
N SER A 414 6.13 -64.77 -7.11
CA SER A 414 6.14 -66.24 -7.21
C SER A 414 4.74 -66.84 -7.43
N ASN A 415 4.74 -67.87 -8.26
CA ASN A 415 3.69 -68.83 -8.63
C ASN A 415 2.90 -69.42 -7.45
N ASN A 416 1.60 -69.65 -7.67
CA ASN A 416 1.08 -71.02 -7.84
C ASN A 416 -0.36 -71.00 -8.35
N GLY A 417 -0.60 -71.72 -9.44
CA GLY A 417 -1.93 -71.89 -10.01
C GLY A 417 -2.80 -72.83 -9.18
N HIS A 418 -4.11 -72.62 -9.22
CA HIS A 418 -5.13 -73.67 -9.14
C HIS A 418 -6.38 -73.20 -9.91
N SER A 419 -6.84 -74.07 -10.81
CA SER A 419 -8.09 -73.97 -11.56
C SER A 419 -9.29 -74.11 -10.63
N GLN A 420 -10.34 -73.29 -10.79
CA GLN A 420 -11.71 -73.74 -11.08
C GLN A 420 -12.78 -72.63 -10.96
N LYS A 421 -13.64 -72.59 -11.99
CA LYS A 421 -15.10 -72.36 -12.00
C LYS A 421 -15.70 -70.97 -11.67
N SER A 422 -16.25 -70.40 -12.75
CA SER A 422 -17.55 -69.71 -12.88
C SER A 422 -18.38 -69.41 -11.61
N ASN A 423 -18.76 -68.14 -11.44
CA ASN A 423 -20.18 -67.76 -11.54
C ASN A 423 -20.36 -66.24 -11.64
N GLN A 424 -21.04 -65.82 -12.71
CA GLN A 424 -21.64 -64.50 -12.83
C GLN A 424 -22.86 -64.43 -11.89
N TYR A 425 -22.99 -63.35 -11.13
CA TYR A 425 -24.23 -63.03 -10.41
C TYR A 425 -24.65 -61.60 -10.74
N ARG A 426 -25.77 -61.47 -11.47
CA ARG A 426 -26.60 -60.26 -11.61
C ARG A 426 -27.75 -60.38 -10.61
N PRO A 427 -28.15 -59.32 -9.88
CA PRO A 427 -29.43 -59.33 -9.19
C PRO A 427 -30.55 -58.96 -10.16
N ARG A 428 -31.53 -59.86 -10.31
CA ARG A 428 -32.83 -59.61 -10.92
C ARG A 428 -33.81 -59.12 -9.85
N ARG A 429 -34.75 -58.28 -10.30
CA ARG A 429 -35.98 -57.86 -9.62
C ARG A 429 -36.85 -59.06 -9.25
N ASP A 430 -37.59 -58.94 -8.16
CA ASP A 430 -38.86 -59.62 -7.95
C ASP A 430 -39.96 -58.58 -7.72
N ASP A 431 -40.99 -58.65 -8.56
CA ASP A 431 -42.31 -58.04 -8.42
C ASP A 431 -43.30 -59.13 -7.97
N SER A 432 -44.26 -58.80 -7.09
CA SER A 432 -45.61 -59.39 -6.96
C SER A 432 -46.29 -58.84 -5.69
N TYR A 433 -47.60 -58.58 -5.58
CA TYR A 433 -48.75 -58.43 -6.49
C TYR A 433 -49.90 -57.78 -5.66
N HIS A 434 -50.96 -57.33 -6.37
CA HIS A 434 -52.33 -56.89 -5.96
C HIS A 434 -52.60 -55.38 -5.99
N SER A 435 -53.22 -54.81 -7.05
CA SER A 435 -54.61 -54.92 -7.59
C SER A 435 -55.60 -54.08 -6.74
N GLU A 436 -56.46 -53.18 -7.26
CA GLU A 436 -57.28 -53.14 -8.47
C GLU A 436 -57.80 -51.70 -8.77
N ARG A 437 -58.12 -51.44 -10.06
CA ARG A 437 -59.24 -50.63 -10.64
C ARG A 437 -59.30 -49.11 -10.35
N ASP A 438 -59.72 -48.19 -11.22
CA ASP A 438 -60.58 -48.17 -12.43
C ASP A 438 -60.21 -46.88 -13.24
N SER A 439 -59.86 -46.95 -14.52
CA SER A 439 -60.67 -46.67 -15.73
C SER A 439 -61.14 -45.22 -16.00
N LEU A 440 -60.90 -44.77 -17.25
CA LEU A 440 -61.56 -43.70 -18.07
C LEU A 440 -60.82 -42.37 -18.38
N ARG A 441 -60.19 -42.38 -19.58
CA ARG A 441 -60.33 -41.49 -20.75
C ARG A 441 -60.61 -39.97 -20.65
N HIS A 442 -59.85 -39.29 -21.53
CA HIS A 442 -60.15 -38.10 -22.36
C HIS A 442 -60.04 -36.69 -21.77
N GLY A 443 -59.43 -35.80 -22.57
CA GLY A 443 -59.93 -34.43 -22.73
C GLY A 443 -58.92 -33.31 -22.48
N SER A 444 -58.35 -32.80 -23.56
CA SER A 444 -57.59 -31.56 -23.66
C SER A 444 -58.43 -30.29 -23.42
N SER A 445 -57.74 -29.20 -23.05
CA SER A 445 -58.00 -27.76 -23.29
C SER A 445 -58.70 -26.89 -22.22
N GLY A 446 -58.16 -25.65 -22.06
CA GLY A 446 -58.78 -24.49 -21.41
C GLY A 446 -58.00 -23.97 -20.18
N SER A 447 -56.99 -23.09 -20.29
CA SER A 447 -57.05 -21.61 -20.26
C SER A 447 -57.87 -20.98 -19.11
N GLY A 448 -57.23 -20.18 -18.25
CA GLY A 448 -57.93 -19.15 -17.47
C GLY A 448 -57.38 -18.82 -16.07
N SER A 449 -56.41 -17.89 -16.02
CA SER A 449 -56.16 -16.85 -14.99
C SER A 449 -56.50 -17.11 -13.51
N GLY A 450 -55.45 -17.25 -12.69
CA GLY A 450 -55.50 -17.16 -11.23
C GLY A 450 -55.29 -15.73 -10.70
N HIS A 451 -56.12 -15.37 -9.72
CA HIS A 451 -55.92 -14.29 -8.75
C HIS A 451 -54.72 -14.58 -7.83
N GLY A 452 -54.02 -13.52 -7.41
CA GLY A 452 -52.98 -13.59 -6.37
C GLY A 452 -53.17 -12.45 -5.38
N ASP A 453 -53.81 -12.77 -4.26
CA ASP A 453 -54.07 -11.91 -3.12
C ASP A 453 -52.84 -11.72 -2.21
N ARG A 454 -52.86 -10.59 -1.49
CA ARG A 454 -51.94 -10.16 -0.44
C ARG A 454 -51.90 -11.14 0.74
N TYR A 455 -50.75 -11.29 1.39
CA TYR A 455 -50.70 -11.53 2.84
C TYR A 455 -49.46 -10.90 3.51
N HIS A 456 -49.74 -10.08 4.53
CA HIS A 456 -48.88 -9.67 5.64
C HIS A 456 -48.58 -10.86 6.56
N PRO A 457 -47.50 -10.86 7.37
CA PRO A 457 -47.63 -10.48 8.80
C PRO A 457 -46.40 -9.70 9.32
N ALA A 458 -46.55 -8.67 10.16
CA ALA A 458 -46.86 -8.63 11.59
C ALA A 458 -45.64 -8.80 12.53
N ASN A 459 -45.22 -7.64 13.06
CA ASN A 459 -44.52 -7.35 14.30
C ASN A 459 -44.63 -8.36 15.45
N LYS A 460 -43.51 -8.61 16.16
CA LYS A 460 -43.48 -8.74 17.63
C LYS A 460 -42.20 -8.14 18.26
N ARG A 461 -42.45 -7.14 19.11
CA ARG A 461 -41.67 -6.60 20.25
C ARG A 461 -41.10 -7.72 21.16
N ARG A 462 -40.19 -7.54 22.12
CA ARG A 462 -39.14 -6.57 22.56
C ARG A 462 -38.67 -7.12 23.94
N ARG A 463 -37.40 -6.89 24.32
CA ARG A 463 -36.78 -7.04 25.67
C ARG A 463 -36.52 -8.50 26.12
N TYR A 464 -35.40 -8.84 26.76
CA TYR A 464 -34.47 -8.08 27.59
C TYR A 464 -33.03 -8.10 27.09
#